data_AF-A0A7T8GX47-F1
#
_entry.id   AF-A0A7T8GX47-F1
#
_cell.length_a   1.000
_cell.length_b   1.000
_cell.length_c   1.000
_cell.angle_alpha   90.00
_cell.angle_beta   90.00
_cell.angle_gamma   90.00
#
_symmetry.space_group_name_H-M   'P 1'
#
loop_
_entity.id
_entity.type
_entity.pdbx_description
1 polymer ?
#
loop_
_entity_poly.entity_id
_entity_poly.type
_entity_poly.pdbx_seq_one_letter_code
_entity_poly.pdbx_strand_id
1 'polypeptide(L)'
;MKIERSKLKKSSSEVPSDCKSLIERLRSTGGEDVSFLRELKRIETWTYGKCELLHWIDVLDLADRVLERSCVSSRWSLVVDSDSGLKELVLWTLHFTTLLIEHSFSRHLYSSMEHLTALLSSSDLDVVLAVLNLLYMFSKRSNFITRLSPEKRGALLSRLNHLAASWGGKDNGFGLKACCSQDASFPSSATTLHFEFSFEKPAFPPSSNLLLPPTTTQHNKKNTSVIHMERVDALTESPGCIMADLLDTYPSHWRSTCSFSHTYDSHTPLQTTTSDSKLVEVLEMKGDHLMEIKAAALKSLTSIIHLDRNPNFPKLNTIIDVTGASSYHGFLPVLVRSCIASLTAPHKEGGGTTSSVTTTQSFPQPLATALFSFLYHLASYEAGGEALVSCGMMESLLKVIQWPSTELDHITFVTRAVRVIDLITNLDMQSFQTHSGLSSFIVRLELEVEHCREQQPFEIIVGNARREPLTVDEDPSHPLPPPPSANELMNPPPDYSAAKTGLTCLPQRAALLKSMLNFLKK
;
A
#
# COMPACT_ATOMS: atom_id res chain seq x y z
N MET A 1 -17.61 -19.60 2.01
CA MET A 1 -16.91 -19.14 3.21
C MET A 1 -17.49 -19.83 4.43
N LYS A 2 -17.00 -21.02 4.80
CA LYS A 2 -17.52 -21.73 5.97
C LYS A 2 -17.05 -21.08 7.29
N ILE A 3 -17.57 -19.89 7.60
CA ILE A 3 -17.54 -19.34 8.95
C ILE A 3 -18.49 -20.19 9.79
N GLU A 4 -18.00 -20.75 10.90
CA GLU A 4 -18.84 -21.46 11.86
C GLU A 4 -19.84 -20.47 12.49
N ARG A 5 -21.05 -20.41 11.91
CA ARG A 5 -22.18 -19.56 12.35
C ARG A 5 -22.53 -19.77 13.83
N SER A 6 -22.15 -20.91 14.41
CA SER A 6 -22.34 -21.28 15.81
C SER A 6 -21.44 -20.53 16.81
N LYS A 7 -20.29 -20.00 16.37
CA LYS A 7 -19.35 -19.23 17.24
C LYS A 7 -19.54 -17.72 17.16
N LEU A 8 -20.43 -17.25 16.28
CA LEU A 8 -20.70 -15.84 16.08
C LEU A 8 -21.66 -15.33 17.15
N LYS A 9 -21.17 -14.48 18.06
CA LYS A 9 -22.03 -13.67 18.92
C LYS A 9 -23.03 -12.92 18.02
N LYS A 10 -24.32 -12.96 18.37
CA LYS A 10 -25.36 -12.14 17.70
C LYS A 10 -24.85 -10.70 17.62
N SER A 11 -24.75 -10.16 16.41
CA SER A 11 -24.41 -8.75 16.20
C SER A 11 -25.38 -7.89 16.99
N SER A 12 -24.84 -6.91 17.72
CA SER A 12 -25.62 -5.88 18.40
C SER A 12 -25.94 -4.70 17.48
N SER A 13 -25.54 -4.75 16.21
CA SER A 13 -25.70 -3.65 15.25
C SER A 13 -26.75 -3.98 14.18
N GLU A 14 -27.66 -3.04 13.94
CA GLU A 14 -28.64 -3.14 12.85
C GLU A 14 -27.96 -2.91 11.50
N VAL A 15 -28.42 -3.62 10.47
CA VAL A 15 -27.92 -3.45 9.10
C VAL A 15 -28.47 -2.14 8.53
N PRO A 16 -27.64 -1.20 8.04
CA PRO A 16 -28.13 -0.01 7.34
C PRO A 16 -29.03 -0.39 6.16
N SER A 17 -30.12 0.36 5.93
CA SER A 17 -31.14 0.08 4.88
C SER A 17 -30.53 -0.14 3.50
N ASP A 18 -29.54 0.69 3.14
CA ASP A 18 -28.93 0.66 1.82
C ASP A 18 -28.01 -0.55 1.66
N CYS A 19 -27.31 -0.92 2.73
CA CYS A 19 -26.52 -2.16 2.81
C CYS A 19 -27.43 -3.39 2.71
N LYS A 20 -28.56 -3.39 3.42
CA LYS A 20 -29.54 -4.49 3.39
C LYS A 20 -30.07 -4.73 1.97
N SER A 21 -30.45 -3.65 1.28
CA SER A 21 -30.93 -3.72 -0.10
C SER A 21 -29.87 -4.25 -1.06
N LEU A 22 -28.60 -3.85 -0.88
CA LEU A 22 -27.49 -4.38 -1.67
C LEU A 22 -27.21 -5.86 -1.38
N ILE A 23 -27.19 -6.26 -0.10
CA ILE A 23 -27.01 -7.66 0.31
C ILE A 23 -28.09 -8.55 -0.31
N GLU A 24 -29.36 -8.13 -0.26
CA GLU A 24 -30.47 -8.88 -0.84
C GLU A 24 -30.33 -9.03 -2.36
N ARG A 25 -29.93 -7.98 -3.07
CA ARG A 25 -29.66 -8.04 -4.53
C ARG A 25 -28.55 -9.04 -4.85
N LEU A 26 -27.40 -8.93 -4.19
CA LEU A 26 -26.27 -9.84 -4.44
C LEU A 26 -26.62 -11.29 -4.07
N ARG A 27 -27.38 -11.51 -3.00
CA ARG A 27 -27.85 -12.84 -2.59
C ARG A 27 -28.86 -13.43 -3.59
N SER A 28 -29.71 -12.60 -4.21
CA SER A 28 -30.72 -13.05 -5.17
C SER A 28 -30.14 -13.66 -6.46
N THR A 29 -28.85 -13.44 -6.73
CA THR A 29 -28.12 -14.05 -7.85
C THR A 29 -28.00 -15.57 -7.74
N GLY A 30 -28.23 -16.14 -6.55
CA GLY A 30 -28.26 -17.59 -6.33
C GLY A 30 -26.93 -18.29 -6.59
N GLY A 31 -25.82 -17.57 -6.78
CA GLY A 31 -24.53 -18.14 -7.17
C GLY A 31 -24.36 -18.36 -8.67
N GLU A 32 -25.23 -17.80 -9.50
CA GLU A 32 -25.00 -17.74 -10.95
C GLU A 32 -23.96 -16.65 -11.28
N ASP A 33 -22.87 -17.06 -11.90
CA ASP A 33 -21.70 -16.22 -12.16
C ASP A 33 -22.02 -14.95 -12.97
N VAL A 34 -22.86 -15.07 -14.00
CA VAL A 34 -23.16 -13.96 -14.92
C VAL A 34 -24.01 -12.89 -14.24
N SER A 35 -25.01 -13.28 -13.45
CA SER A 35 -25.85 -12.34 -12.71
C SER A 35 -25.09 -11.72 -11.55
N PHE A 36 -24.25 -12.50 -10.85
CA PHE A 36 -23.37 -12.00 -9.80
C PHE A 36 -22.37 -10.97 -10.34
N LEU A 37 -21.66 -11.27 -11.43
CA LEU A 37 -20.76 -10.34 -12.09
C LEU A 37 -21.44 -9.03 -12.48
N ARG A 38 -22.66 -9.12 -13.04
CA ARG A 38 -23.42 -7.93 -13.46
C ARG A 38 -23.73 -7.00 -12.29
N GLU A 39 -24.09 -7.54 -11.13
CA GLU A 39 -24.35 -6.73 -9.94
C GLU A 39 -23.05 -6.16 -9.37
N LEU A 40 -21.94 -6.92 -9.36
CA LEU A 40 -20.64 -6.44 -8.90
C LEU A 40 -20.12 -5.26 -9.74
N LYS A 41 -20.28 -5.33 -11.08
CA LYS A 41 -19.89 -4.26 -12.02
C LYS A 41 -20.59 -2.93 -11.75
N ARG A 42 -21.77 -2.93 -11.12
CA ARG A 42 -22.48 -1.70 -10.75
C ARG A 42 -21.88 -1.01 -9.53
N ILE A 43 -20.91 -1.64 -8.85
CA ILE A 43 -20.31 -1.18 -7.60
C ILE A 43 -18.85 -0.81 -7.87
N GLU A 44 -18.64 0.26 -8.63
CA GLU A 44 -17.29 0.78 -8.88
C GLU A 44 -16.71 1.49 -7.66
N THR A 45 -17.57 2.18 -6.90
CA THR A 45 -17.21 2.95 -5.70
C THR A 45 -18.15 2.63 -4.54
N TRP A 46 -17.66 2.80 -3.30
CA TRP A 46 -18.46 2.55 -2.11
C TRP A 46 -19.25 3.79 -1.71
N THR A 47 -20.54 3.81 -2.03
CA THR A 47 -21.46 4.91 -1.69
C THR A 47 -22.32 4.62 -0.46
N TYR A 48 -22.05 3.50 0.24
CA TYR A 48 -22.84 3.04 1.37
C TYR A 48 -22.20 3.45 2.71
N GLY A 49 -23.00 3.50 3.77
CA GLY A 49 -22.49 3.72 5.13
C GLY A 49 -21.51 2.63 5.59
N LYS A 50 -20.82 2.88 6.71
CA LYS A 50 -20.00 1.84 7.36
C LYS A 50 -20.88 0.67 7.79
N CYS A 51 -20.38 -0.55 7.63
CA CYS A 51 -21.14 -1.77 7.89
C CYS A 51 -20.37 -2.81 8.71
N GLU A 52 -21.08 -3.73 9.36
CA GLU A 52 -20.44 -4.86 10.03
C GLU A 52 -20.20 -6.00 9.04
N LEU A 53 -18.98 -6.56 9.01
CA LEU A 53 -18.66 -7.64 8.07
C LEU A 53 -19.55 -8.88 8.27
N LEU A 54 -20.07 -9.09 9.48
CA LEU A 54 -20.99 -10.18 9.81
C LEU A 54 -22.26 -10.18 8.93
N HIS A 55 -22.78 -9.00 8.57
CA HIS A 55 -24.00 -8.90 7.78
C HIS A 55 -23.82 -9.39 6.35
N TRP A 56 -22.58 -9.50 5.89
CA TRP A 56 -22.23 -9.87 4.52
C TRP A 56 -21.86 -11.33 4.35
N ILE A 57 -22.02 -12.18 5.38
CA ILE A 57 -21.59 -13.59 5.34
C ILE A 57 -22.12 -14.33 4.11
N ASP A 58 -23.41 -14.22 3.77
CA ASP A 58 -23.98 -14.93 2.62
C ASP A 58 -23.38 -14.46 1.28
N VAL A 59 -23.01 -13.17 1.18
CA VAL A 59 -22.35 -12.60 0.00
C VAL A 59 -20.87 -13.01 -0.05
N LEU A 60 -20.19 -13.02 1.09
CA LEU A 60 -18.83 -13.52 1.21
C LEU A 60 -18.77 -15.03 0.95
N ASP A 61 -19.83 -15.77 1.26
CA ASP A 61 -20.00 -17.18 0.90
C ASP A 61 -20.03 -17.39 -0.62
N LEU A 62 -20.71 -16.50 -1.36
CA LEU A 62 -20.73 -16.47 -2.82
C LEU A 62 -19.33 -16.13 -3.38
N ALA A 63 -18.73 -15.06 -2.86
CA ALA A 63 -17.38 -14.63 -3.26
C ALA A 63 -16.34 -15.73 -3.03
N ASP A 64 -16.38 -16.40 -1.89
CA ASP A 64 -15.45 -17.48 -1.56
C ASP A 64 -15.59 -18.68 -2.50
N ARG A 65 -16.80 -19.03 -2.97
CA ARG A 65 -16.98 -20.08 -3.99
C ARG A 65 -16.32 -19.72 -5.32
N VAL A 66 -16.41 -18.46 -5.73
CA VAL A 66 -15.71 -17.95 -6.92
C VAL A 66 -14.20 -18.09 -6.74
N LEU A 67 -13.68 -17.63 -5.59
CA LEU A 67 -12.25 -17.70 -5.28
C LEU A 67 -11.75 -19.15 -5.19
N GLU A 68 -12.50 -20.05 -4.54
CA GLU A 68 -12.16 -21.48 -4.44
C GLU A 68 -12.01 -22.13 -5.81
N ARG A 69 -12.98 -21.91 -6.71
CA ARG A 69 -12.93 -22.43 -8.08
C ARG A 69 -11.76 -21.87 -8.88
N SER A 70 -11.42 -20.60 -8.67
CA SER A 70 -10.31 -19.94 -9.37
C SER A 70 -8.93 -20.47 -8.94
N CYS A 71 -8.82 -21.04 -7.73
CA CYS A 71 -7.58 -21.53 -7.16
C CYS A 71 -7.26 -23.00 -7.52
N VAL A 72 -8.16 -23.70 -8.23
CA VAL A 72 -7.91 -25.07 -8.67
C VAL A 72 -6.69 -25.05 -9.62
N SER A 73 -5.69 -25.87 -9.33
CA SER A 73 -4.48 -25.94 -10.17
C SER A 73 -4.55 -27.12 -11.14
N SER A 74 -4.22 -26.87 -12.39
CA SER A 74 -4.02 -27.86 -13.44
C SER A 74 -2.72 -27.55 -14.18
N ARG A 75 -1.85 -28.56 -14.37
CA ARG A 75 -0.53 -28.41 -15.04
C ARG A 75 0.25 -27.16 -14.58
N TRP A 76 0.36 -26.95 -13.27
CA TRP A 76 1.10 -25.81 -12.67
C TRP A 76 0.57 -24.41 -13.01
N SER A 77 -0.66 -24.33 -13.54
CA SER A 77 -1.40 -23.08 -13.77
C SER A 77 -2.69 -23.06 -12.93
N LEU A 78 -3.19 -21.88 -12.60
CA LEU A 78 -4.50 -21.75 -11.97
C LEU A 78 -5.58 -21.73 -13.05
N VAL A 79 -6.78 -22.24 -12.76
CA VAL A 79 -7.90 -22.21 -13.73
C VAL A 79 -8.23 -20.78 -14.16
N VAL A 80 -8.04 -19.79 -13.28
CA VAL A 80 -8.24 -18.36 -13.59
C VAL A 80 -7.32 -17.85 -14.70
N ASP A 81 -6.15 -18.47 -14.89
CA ASP A 81 -5.20 -18.07 -15.94
C ASP A 81 -5.67 -18.48 -17.34
N SER A 82 -6.54 -19.49 -17.44
CA SER A 82 -7.02 -20.03 -18.72
C SER A 82 -8.44 -19.59 -19.08
N ASP A 83 -9.27 -19.27 -18.10
CA ASP A 83 -10.69 -18.89 -18.30
C ASP A 83 -10.88 -17.37 -18.15
N SER A 84 -11.01 -16.68 -19.29
CA SER A 84 -11.22 -15.23 -19.32
C SER A 84 -12.52 -14.77 -18.64
N GLY A 85 -13.58 -15.59 -18.69
CA GLY A 85 -14.86 -15.27 -18.05
C GLY A 85 -14.76 -15.38 -16.53
N LEU A 86 -14.09 -16.43 -16.05
CA LEU A 86 -13.79 -16.58 -14.62
C LEU A 86 -12.83 -15.50 -14.13
N LYS A 87 -11.80 -15.15 -14.90
CA LYS A 87 -10.87 -14.05 -14.59
C LYS A 87 -11.63 -12.76 -14.31
N GLU A 88 -12.53 -12.36 -15.20
CA GLU A 88 -13.30 -11.12 -15.01
C GLU A 88 -14.12 -11.17 -13.72
N LEU A 89 -14.77 -12.31 -13.45
CA LEU A 89 -15.53 -12.51 -12.22
C LEU A 89 -14.66 -12.42 -10.96
N VAL A 90 -13.46 -13.02 -10.97
CA VAL A 90 -12.51 -12.97 -9.87
C VAL A 90 -12.05 -11.53 -9.60
N LEU A 91 -11.71 -10.76 -10.65
CA LEU A 91 -11.29 -9.37 -10.51
C LEU A 91 -12.38 -8.51 -9.86
N TRP A 92 -13.62 -8.61 -10.32
CA TRP A 92 -14.74 -7.87 -9.73
C TRP A 92 -15.09 -8.36 -8.31
N THR A 93 -14.91 -9.64 -8.03
CA THR A 93 -15.08 -10.20 -6.68
C THR A 93 -14.03 -9.65 -5.70
N LEU A 94 -12.77 -9.59 -6.13
CA LEU A 94 -11.66 -9.01 -5.35
C LEU A 94 -11.84 -7.50 -5.16
N HIS A 95 -12.27 -6.78 -6.20
CA HIS A 95 -12.57 -5.34 -6.14
C HIS A 95 -13.67 -5.04 -5.12
N PHE A 96 -14.81 -5.73 -5.23
CA PHE A 96 -15.91 -5.59 -4.27
C PHE A 96 -15.47 -5.93 -2.84
N THR A 97 -14.73 -7.03 -2.66
CA THR A 97 -14.21 -7.42 -1.34
C THR A 97 -13.27 -6.35 -0.77
N THR A 98 -12.46 -5.71 -1.62
CA THR A 98 -11.58 -4.60 -1.22
C THR A 98 -12.38 -3.41 -0.70
N LEU A 99 -13.42 -2.98 -1.43
CA LEU A 99 -14.30 -1.89 -1.00
C LEU A 99 -15.03 -2.24 0.31
N LEU A 100 -15.58 -3.46 0.40
CA LEU A 100 -16.26 -3.94 1.60
C LEU A 100 -15.33 -3.93 2.82
N ILE A 101 -14.10 -4.42 2.67
CA ILE A 101 -13.11 -4.41 3.76
C ILE A 101 -12.71 -2.98 4.13
N GLU A 102 -12.56 -2.06 3.18
CA GLU A 102 -12.24 -0.67 3.50
C GLU A 102 -13.31 -0.01 4.40
N HIS A 103 -14.59 -0.24 4.11
CA HIS A 103 -15.72 0.40 4.77
C HIS A 103 -16.39 -0.42 5.88
N SER A 104 -15.85 -1.59 6.24
CA SER A 104 -16.41 -2.45 7.30
C SER A 104 -15.68 -2.39 8.64
N PHE A 105 -16.30 -2.92 9.69
CA PHE A 105 -15.66 -3.28 10.96
C PHE A 105 -15.84 -4.77 11.26
N SER A 106 -15.29 -5.27 12.37
CA SER A 106 -15.26 -6.71 12.70
C SER A 106 -14.56 -7.57 11.62
N ARG A 107 -13.54 -7.03 10.96
CA ARG A 107 -12.82 -7.65 9.82
C ARG A 107 -12.12 -8.98 10.12
N HIS A 108 -11.97 -9.33 11.39
CA HIS A 108 -11.40 -10.63 11.82
C HIS A 108 -12.26 -11.83 11.41
N LEU A 109 -13.51 -11.59 11.00
CA LEU A 109 -14.41 -12.60 10.48
C LEU A 109 -14.05 -13.08 9.07
N TYR A 110 -13.17 -12.36 8.36
CA TYR A 110 -12.72 -12.83 7.06
C TYR A 110 -11.86 -14.11 7.18
N SER A 111 -12.13 -15.11 6.35
CA SER A 111 -11.59 -16.47 6.48
C SER A 111 -11.15 -17.09 5.14
N SER A 112 -11.21 -16.33 4.04
CA SER A 112 -10.84 -16.80 2.69
C SER A 112 -9.37 -16.51 2.34
N MET A 113 -8.51 -16.40 3.36
CA MET A 113 -7.11 -16.00 3.22
C MET A 113 -6.28 -17.00 2.38
N GLU A 114 -6.63 -18.28 2.42
CA GLU A 114 -5.95 -19.34 1.67
C GLU A 114 -6.11 -19.13 0.17
N HIS A 115 -7.31 -18.76 -0.29
CA HIS A 115 -7.56 -18.44 -1.70
C HIS A 115 -6.75 -17.22 -2.15
N LEU A 116 -6.68 -16.16 -1.32
CA LEU A 116 -5.85 -15.00 -1.62
C LEU A 116 -4.37 -15.38 -1.77
N THR A 117 -3.86 -16.24 -0.87
CA THR A 117 -2.47 -16.70 -0.95
C THR A 117 -2.21 -17.59 -2.17
N ALA A 118 -3.17 -18.40 -2.58
CA ALA A 118 -3.08 -19.20 -3.80
C ALA A 118 -3.05 -18.31 -5.06
N LEU A 119 -3.97 -17.34 -5.15
CA LEU A 119 -4.06 -16.40 -6.28
C LEU A 119 -2.83 -15.51 -6.47
N LEU A 120 -1.99 -15.32 -5.45
CA LEU A 120 -0.67 -14.69 -5.62
C LEU A 120 0.27 -15.48 -6.55
N SER A 121 -0.05 -16.73 -6.89
CA SER A 121 0.69 -17.57 -7.84
C SER A 121 0.10 -17.53 -9.25
N SER A 122 -0.91 -16.70 -9.50
CA SER A 122 -1.50 -16.45 -10.82
C SER A 122 -0.44 -15.95 -11.79
N SER A 123 -0.51 -16.39 -13.04
CA SER A 123 0.31 -15.85 -14.15
C SER A 123 -0.20 -14.49 -14.62
N ASP A 124 -1.49 -14.21 -14.42
CA ASP A 124 -2.11 -12.93 -14.73
C ASP A 124 -1.80 -11.85 -13.67
N LEU A 125 -1.16 -10.76 -14.10
CA LEU A 125 -0.74 -9.68 -13.20
C LEU A 125 -1.91 -8.86 -12.63
N ASP A 126 -3.03 -8.74 -13.36
CA ASP A 126 -4.20 -8.01 -12.87
C ASP A 126 -4.79 -8.73 -11.65
N VAL A 127 -4.83 -10.06 -11.68
CA VAL A 127 -5.28 -10.90 -10.56
C VAL A 127 -4.36 -10.72 -9.36
N VAL A 128 -3.04 -10.81 -9.56
CA VAL A 128 -2.05 -10.61 -8.49
C VAL A 128 -2.19 -9.21 -7.89
N LEU A 129 -2.34 -8.17 -8.71
CA LEU A 129 -2.52 -6.79 -8.26
C LEU A 129 -3.81 -6.60 -7.44
N ALA A 130 -4.92 -7.19 -7.90
CA ALA A 130 -6.19 -7.14 -7.18
C ALA A 130 -6.09 -7.80 -5.80
N VAL A 131 -5.40 -8.94 -5.69
CA VAL A 131 -5.12 -9.59 -4.40
C VAL A 131 -4.23 -8.73 -3.52
N LEU A 132 -3.13 -8.17 -4.05
CA LEU A 132 -2.24 -7.28 -3.30
C LEU A 132 -2.97 -6.03 -2.78
N ASN A 133 -3.90 -5.47 -3.55
CA ASN A 133 -4.71 -4.33 -3.13
C ASN A 133 -5.65 -4.69 -1.95
N LEU A 134 -6.26 -5.88 -2.00
CA LEU A 134 -7.07 -6.39 -0.89
C LEU A 134 -6.22 -6.62 0.38
N LEU A 135 -5.03 -7.22 0.23
CA LEU A 135 -4.08 -7.39 1.33
C LEU A 135 -3.63 -6.04 1.91
N TYR A 136 -3.37 -5.05 1.06
CA TYR A 136 -3.09 -3.68 1.48
C TYR A 136 -4.24 -3.08 2.29
N MET A 137 -5.51 -3.28 1.86
CA MET A 137 -6.67 -2.82 2.66
C MET A 137 -6.74 -3.49 4.03
N PHE A 138 -6.47 -4.80 4.10
CA PHE A 138 -6.37 -5.49 5.38
C PHE A 138 -5.25 -4.90 6.25
N SER A 139 -4.06 -4.65 5.70
CA SER A 139 -2.94 -4.04 6.44
C SER A 139 -3.22 -2.60 6.90
N LYS A 140 -3.83 -1.80 6.03
CA LYS A 140 -4.09 -0.37 6.26
C LYS A 140 -5.19 -0.14 7.29
N ARG A 141 -6.24 -0.97 7.25
CA ARG A 141 -7.46 -0.74 8.03
C ARG A 141 -7.61 -1.72 9.19
N SER A 142 -6.82 -2.80 9.26
CA SER A 142 -6.99 -3.86 10.25
C SER A 142 -5.65 -4.41 10.74
N ASN A 143 -5.65 -4.96 11.95
CA ASN A 143 -4.60 -5.86 12.42
C ASN A 143 -4.89 -7.31 12.01
N PHE A 144 -5.54 -7.52 10.87
CA PHE A 144 -6.01 -8.85 10.44
C PHE A 144 -4.84 -9.77 10.15
N ILE A 145 -3.89 -9.32 9.31
CA ILE A 145 -2.76 -10.13 8.86
C ILE A 145 -1.85 -10.52 10.04
N THR A 146 -1.68 -9.62 11.01
CA THR A 146 -0.86 -9.88 12.20
C THR A 146 -1.50 -10.89 13.16
N ARG A 147 -2.83 -11.10 13.07
CA ARG A 147 -3.59 -12.06 13.88
C ARG A 147 -3.87 -13.39 13.17
N LEU A 148 -3.42 -13.55 11.92
CA LEU A 148 -3.51 -14.83 11.23
C LEU A 148 -2.76 -15.92 11.99
N SER A 149 -3.19 -17.18 11.84
CA SER A 149 -2.45 -18.32 12.38
C SER A 149 -1.01 -18.34 11.82
N PRO A 150 -0.02 -18.82 12.58
CA PRO A 150 1.38 -18.84 12.14
C PRO A 150 1.58 -19.53 10.80
N GLU A 151 0.85 -20.61 10.53
CA GLU A 151 0.87 -21.36 9.27
C GLU A 151 0.39 -20.50 8.09
N LYS A 152 -0.81 -19.92 8.18
CA LYS A 152 -1.39 -19.08 7.12
C LYS A 152 -0.56 -17.82 6.89
N ARG A 153 -0.07 -17.22 7.99
CA ARG A 153 0.83 -16.07 7.94
C ARG A 153 2.15 -16.43 7.26
N GLY A 154 2.73 -17.59 7.59
CA GLY A 154 3.97 -18.09 6.98
C GLY A 154 3.82 -18.33 5.49
N ALA A 155 2.75 -19.00 5.06
CA ALA A 155 2.45 -19.24 3.65
C ALA A 155 2.29 -17.93 2.86
N LEU A 156 1.51 -16.97 3.39
CA LEU A 156 1.34 -15.66 2.78
C LEU A 156 2.68 -14.94 2.62
N LEU A 157 3.46 -14.85 3.71
CA LEU A 157 4.72 -14.12 3.70
C LEU A 157 5.75 -14.78 2.78
N SER A 158 5.77 -16.12 2.69
CA SER A 158 6.58 -16.85 1.72
C SER A 158 6.23 -16.43 0.28
N ARG A 159 4.94 -16.36 -0.09
CA ARG A 159 4.52 -15.90 -1.42
C ARG A 159 4.89 -14.44 -1.70
N LEU A 160 4.65 -13.55 -0.74
CA LEU A 160 5.03 -12.15 -0.87
C LEU A 160 6.55 -11.99 -1.01
N ASN A 161 7.34 -12.81 -0.31
CA ASN A 161 8.80 -12.85 -0.47
C ASN A 161 9.20 -13.30 -1.87
N HIS A 162 8.57 -14.33 -2.45
CA HIS A 162 8.85 -14.75 -3.83
C HIS A 162 8.51 -13.65 -4.85
N LEU A 163 7.41 -12.92 -4.64
CA LEU A 163 7.05 -11.77 -5.48
C LEU A 163 8.04 -10.61 -5.31
N ALA A 164 8.56 -10.39 -4.11
CA ALA A 164 9.51 -9.32 -3.79
C ALA A 164 10.98 -9.65 -4.15
N ALA A 165 11.36 -10.92 -4.18
CA ALA A 165 12.73 -11.38 -4.45
C ALA A 165 13.22 -10.93 -5.82
N SER A 166 14.52 -10.61 -5.95
CA SER A 166 15.14 -10.22 -7.22
C SER A 166 15.03 -11.37 -8.23
N TRP A 167 14.70 -11.06 -9.48
CA TRP A 167 14.54 -12.07 -10.53
C TRP A 167 15.85 -12.30 -11.25
N GLY A 168 16.95 -12.57 -10.51
CA GLY A 168 18.28 -12.96 -11.01
C GLY A 168 18.90 -12.10 -12.12
N GLY A 169 18.22 -11.04 -12.54
CA GLY A 169 18.49 -10.37 -13.80
C GLY A 169 19.57 -9.34 -13.58
N LYS A 170 19.48 -8.55 -12.51
CA LYS A 170 20.50 -7.54 -12.17
C LYS A 170 21.86 -8.16 -11.86
N ASP A 171 21.91 -9.30 -11.16
CA ASP A 171 23.14 -10.06 -10.92
C ASP A 171 23.78 -10.57 -12.22
N ASN A 172 22.97 -10.74 -13.26
CA ASN A 172 23.37 -11.13 -14.62
C ASN A 172 23.42 -9.94 -15.62
N GLY A 173 23.36 -8.69 -15.14
CA GLY A 173 23.44 -7.49 -15.99
C GLY A 173 22.16 -7.08 -16.74
N PHE A 174 21.00 -7.66 -16.41
CA PHE A 174 19.71 -7.49 -17.07
C PHE A 174 18.54 -7.34 -16.07
N GLY A 175 18.34 -6.14 -15.52
CA GLY A 175 17.29 -5.86 -14.52
C GLY A 175 15.87 -5.67 -15.11
N LEU A 176 14.85 -5.58 -14.25
CA LEU A 176 13.44 -5.45 -14.65
C LEU A 176 13.19 -4.28 -15.61
N LYS A 177 13.88 -3.17 -15.39
CA LYS A 177 13.82 -1.98 -16.26
C LYS A 177 14.20 -2.27 -17.71
N ALA A 178 15.15 -3.17 -17.95
CA ALA A 178 15.53 -3.58 -19.30
C ALA A 178 14.40 -4.43 -19.92
N CYS A 179 13.78 -5.33 -19.16
CA CYS A 179 12.66 -6.17 -19.62
C CYS A 179 11.45 -5.36 -20.11
N CYS A 180 11.21 -4.17 -19.55
CA CYS A 180 10.09 -3.31 -19.92
C CYS A 180 10.32 -2.48 -21.20
N SER A 181 11.51 -2.58 -21.83
CA SER A 181 11.83 -1.82 -23.05
C SER A 181 11.42 -2.60 -24.30
N GLN A 182 10.78 -1.94 -25.28
CA GLN A 182 10.33 -2.61 -26.52
C GLN A 182 11.48 -3.16 -27.39
N ASP A 183 12.69 -2.61 -27.24
CA ASP A 183 13.92 -3.02 -27.95
C ASP A 183 14.82 -3.95 -27.11
N ALA A 184 14.30 -4.57 -26.05
CA ALA A 184 15.12 -5.38 -25.16
C ALA A 184 15.60 -6.66 -25.84
N SER A 185 16.92 -6.77 -26.08
CA SER A 185 17.55 -8.05 -26.38
C SER A 185 17.78 -8.82 -25.07
N PHE A 186 17.17 -10.00 -24.95
CA PHE A 186 17.36 -10.85 -23.79
C PHE A 186 18.74 -11.51 -23.85
N PRO A 187 19.58 -11.40 -22.81
CA PRO A 187 20.85 -12.11 -22.78
C PRO A 187 20.61 -13.63 -22.72
N SER A 188 21.59 -14.41 -23.17
CA SER A 188 21.52 -15.89 -23.14
C SER A 188 21.30 -16.43 -21.72
N SER A 189 21.85 -15.75 -20.71
CA SER A 189 21.63 -16.06 -19.29
C SER A 189 20.18 -15.88 -18.82
N ALA A 190 19.41 -14.99 -19.44
CA ALA A 190 18.00 -14.75 -19.09
C ALA A 190 17.02 -15.66 -19.85
N THR A 191 17.49 -16.30 -20.92
CA THR A 191 16.70 -17.15 -21.82
C THR A 191 17.02 -18.64 -21.67
N THR A 192 17.96 -18.98 -20.78
CA THR A 192 18.40 -20.35 -20.54
C THR A 192 17.96 -20.82 -19.16
N LEU A 193 17.16 -21.89 -19.12
CA LEU A 193 16.84 -22.60 -17.89
C LEU A 193 17.98 -23.56 -17.58
N HIS A 194 18.64 -23.33 -16.43
CA HIS A 194 19.61 -24.25 -15.87
C HIS A 194 19.14 -24.72 -14.50
N PHE A 195 18.90 -26.01 -14.34
CA PHE A 195 18.43 -26.59 -13.10
C PHE A 195 19.25 -27.83 -12.75
N GLU A 196 20.04 -27.74 -11.68
CA GLU A 196 20.81 -28.87 -11.14
C GLU A 196 20.03 -29.53 -10.00
N PHE A 197 19.89 -30.85 -10.04
CA PHE A 197 19.23 -31.61 -9.00
C PHE A 197 19.99 -32.87 -8.63
N SER A 198 19.92 -33.23 -7.35
CA SER A 198 20.48 -34.47 -6.83
C SER A 198 19.37 -35.47 -6.55
N PHE A 199 19.57 -36.75 -6.89
CA PHE A 199 18.63 -37.82 -6.53
C PHE A 199 19.33 -38.94 -5.78
N GLU A 200 18.69 -39.42 -4.71
CA GLU A 200 19.09 -40.66 -4.05
C GLU A 200 18.63 -41.85 -4.88
N LYS A 201 19.55 -42.78 -5.16
CA LYS A 201 19.24 -44.01 -5.87
C LYS A 201 18.36 -44.88 -4.95
N PRO A 202 17.20 -45.40 -5.39
CA PRO A 202 16.50 -46.39 -4.60
C PRO A 202 17.42 -47.60 -4.38
N ALA A 203 17.42 -48.16 -3.16
CA ALA A 203 18.35 -49.18 -2.70
C ALA A 203 18.25 -50.56 -3.41
N PHE A 204 17.41 -50.68 -4.46
CA PHE A 204 17.26 -51.91 -5.24
C PHE A 204 17.23 -51.60 -6.75
N PRO A 205 17.94 -52.37 -7.59
CA PRO A 205 17.93 -52.17 -9.03
C PRO A 205 16.59 -52.64 -9.63
N PRO A 206 15.85 -51.82 -10.39
CA PRO A 206 14.77 -52.32 -11.21
C PRO A 206 15.33 -53.03 -12.44
N SER A 207 14.88 -54.26 -12.67
CA SER A 207 15.22 -55.08 -13.82
C SER A 207 14.44 -54.62 -15.05
N SER A 208 14.83 -53.53 -15.70
CA SER A 208 14.31 -53.20 -17.04
C SER A 208 15.13 -52.10 -17.73
N ASN A 209 15.65 -52.43 -18.91
CA ASN A 209 16.24 -51.51 -19.87
C ASN A 209 15.20 -50.47 -20.32
N LEU A 210 15.22 -49.27 -19.74
CA LEU A 210 14.57 -48.09 -20.29
C LEU A 210 15.66 -47.15 -20.78
N LEU A 211 15.69 -46.93 -22.11
CA LEU A 211 16.55 -45.97 -22.78
C LEU A 211 16.30 -44.57 -22.22
N LEU A 212 17.35 -43.94 -21.66
CA LEU A 212 17.35 -42.52 -21.31
C LEU A 212 17.36 -41.66 -22.60
N PRO A 213 16.66 -40.50 -22.62
CA PRO A 213 16.69 -39.57 -23.75
C PRO A 213 18.09 -38.91 -23.94
N PRO A 214 18.44 -38.49 -25.16
CA PRO A 214 19.83 -38.25 -25.58
C PRO A 214 20.41 -36.86 -25.26
N THR A 215 20.21 -36.31 -24.06
CA THR A 215 20.89 -35.05 -23.64
C THR A 215 21.45 -35.03 -22.21
N THR A 216 21.40 -36.14 -21.48
CA THR A 216 21.94 -36.21 -20.10
C THR A 216 23.45 -36.43 -20.10
N THR A 217 24.25 -35.37 -19.95
CA THR A 217 25.69 -35.48 -19.66
C THR A 217 25.90 -35.96 -18.23
N GLN A 218 26.15 -37.27 -18.04
CA GLN A 218 26.56 -37.82 -16.75
C GLN A 218 28.02 -37.43 -16.46
N HIS A 219 28.23 -36.49 -15.54
CA HIS A 219 29.53 -36.27 -14.91
C HIS A 219 29.61 -37.00 -13.54
N ASN A 220 30.81 -37.48 -13.21
CA ASN A 220 31.07 -38.55 -12.25
C ASN A 220 30.97 -38.13 -10.75
N LYS A 221 30.61 -39.10 -9.89
CA LYS A 221 30.72 -39.20 -8.40
C LYS A 221 29.77 -38.45 -7.44
N LYS A 222 28.81 -37.67 -7.90
CA LYS A 222 27.56 -37.37 -7.15
C LYS A 222 26.40 -37.61 -8.10
N ASN A 223 25.27 -38.16 -7.63
CA ASN A 223 24.07 -38.35 -8.45
C ASN A 223 23.40 -37.00 -8.77
N THR A 224 24.12 -36.09 -9.42
CA THR A 224 23.62 -34.81 -9.90
C THR A 224 23.24 -34.95 -11.37
N SER A 225 22.06 -34.48 -11.72
CA SER A 225 21.60 -34.34 -13.10
C SER A 225 21.23 -32.89 -13.35
N VAL A 226 21.44 -32.47 -14.59
CA VAL A 226 21.27 -31.08 -15.00
C VAL A 226 20.24 -31.02 -16.11
N ILE A 227 19.21 -30.21 -15.92
CA ILE A 227 18.29 -29.80 -16.99
C ILE A 227 18.87 -28.51 -17.56
N HIS A 228 19.17 -28.53 -18.85
CA HIS A 228 19.67 -27.37 -19.58
C HIS A 228 18.77 -27.14 -20.80
N MET A 229 18.08 -26.01 -20.81
CA MET A 229 17.19 -25.63 -21.90
C MET A 229 17.50 -24.20 -22.32
N GLU A 230 17.94 -24.02 -23.56
CA GLU A 230 18.20 -22.70 -24.14
C GLU A 230 16.96 -22.17 -24.84
N ARG A 231 16.88 -20.84 -24.97
CA ARG A 231 15.84 -20.13 -25.72
C ARG A 231 14.41 -20.41 -25.24
N VAL A 232 14.22 -20.46 -23.92
CA VAL A 232 12.90 -20.64 -23.29
C VAL A 232 11.94 -19.52 -23.67
N ASP A 233 12.46 -18.32 -23.98
CA ASP A 233 11.72 -17.17 -24.50
C ASP A 233 11.07 -17.41 -25.88
N ALA A 234 11.60 -18.36 -26.67
CA ALA A 234 11.05 -18.72 -27.97
C ALA A 234 9.94 -19.78 -27.87
N LEU A 235 9.69 -20.34 -26.68
CA LEU A 235 8.59 -21.28 -26.46
C LEU A 235 7.28 -20.50 -26.28
N THR A 236 6.22 -20.97 -26.94
CA THR A 236 4.89 -20.33 -26.88
C THR A 236 4.06 -20.79 -25.67
N GLU A 237 4.59 -21.75 -24.92
CA GLU A 237 3.93 -22.37 -23.78
C GLU A 237 4.18 -21.57 -22.50
N SER A 238 3.22 -21.62 -21.57
CA SER A 238 3.41 -20.96 -20.27
C SER A 238 4.52 -21.65 -19.47
N PRO A 239 5.20 -20.93 -18.55
CA PRO A 239 6.22 -21.53 -17.67
C PRO A 239 5.70 -22.78 -16.92
N GLY A 240 4.42 -22.79 -16.54
CA GLY A 240 3.78 -23.95 -15.91
C GLY A 240 3.66 -25.15 -16.83
N CYS A 241 3.30 -24.95 -18.10
CA CYS A 241 3.24 -26.02 -19.10
C CYS A 241 4.64 -26.58 -19.40
N ILE A 242 5.63 -25.71 -19.61
CA ILE A 242 7.03 -26.11 -19.84
C ILE A 242 7.53 -26.96 -18.67
N MET A 243 7.24 -26.55 -17.44
CA MET A 243 7.58 -27.33 -16.25
C MET A 243 6.81 -28.65 -16.18
N ALA A 244 5.51 -28.67 -16.50
CA ALA A 244 4.73 -29.91 -16.53
C ALA A 244 5.31 -30.92 -17.55
N ASP A 245 5.70 -30.46 -18.73
CA ASP A 245 6.21 -31.31 -19.81
C ASP A 245 7.62 -31.82 -19.52
N LEU A 246 8.45 -30.98 -18.89
CA LEU A 246 9.71 -31.44 -18.31
C LEU A 246 9.47 -32.57 -17.31
N LEU A 247 8.51 -32.39 -16.42
CA LEU A 247 8.22 -33.37 -15.37
C LEU A 247 7.61 -34.68 -15.91
N ASP A 248 6.89 -34.63 -17.03
CA ASP A 248 6.42 -35.84 -17.73
C ASP A 248 7.56 -36.55 -18.49
N THR A 249 8.60 -35.81 -18.89
CA THR A 249 9.79 -36.35 -19.58
C THR A 249 10.74 -37.08 -18.62
N TYR A 250 10.78 -36.71 -17.34
CA TYR A 250 11.63 -37.37 -16.32
C TYR A 250 10.82 -38.41 -15.48
N PRO A 251 11.37 -39.60 -15.11
CA PRO A 251 10.59 -40.68 -14.49
C PRO A 251 10.23 -40.47 -13.01
N SER A 252 9.16 -41.13 -12.56
CA SER A 252 8.44 -41.09 -11.26
C SER A 252 9.22 -40.91 -9.94
N HIS A 253 10.54 -41.12 -9.89
CA HIS A 253 11.37 -40.75 -8.73
C HIS A 253 11.48 -39.22 -8.57
N TRP A 254 11.24 -38.46 -9.64
CA TRP A 254 11.03 -37.01 -9.55
C TRP A 254 9.85 -36.69 -8.64
N ARG A 255 8.73 -37.42 -8.65
CA ARG A 255 7.52 -37.03 -7.89
C ARG A 255 7.70 -37.05 -6.37
N SER A 256 8.68 -37.80 -5.86
CA SER A 256 9.02 -37.93 -4.44
C SER A 256 10.18 -37.02 -3.97
N THR A 257 11.02 -36.54 -4.90
CA THR A 257 12.09 -35.56 -4.61
C THR A 257 11.65 -34.14 -5.00
N CYS A 258 10.89 -34.04 -6.09
CA CYS A 258 10.01 -32.96 -6.50
C CYS A 258 8.56 -33.18 -6.04
N SER A 259 8.34 -33.86 -4.91
CA SER A 259 7.46 -33.24 -3.94
C SER A 259 8.18 -31.98 -3.49
N PHE A 260 8.24 -31.01 -4.42
CA PHE A 260 8.60 -29.64 -4.21
C PHE A 260 7.52 -29.20 -3.23
N SER A 261 7.81 -29.43 -1.95
CA SER A 261 7.90 -28.33 -1.01
C SER A 261 7.66 -27.03 -1.76
N HIS A 262 6.54 -26.39 -1.44
CA HIS A 262 6.33 -24.99 -1.75
C HIS A 262 7.38 -24.15 -0.98
N THR A 263 8.65 -24.37 -1.29
CA THR A 263 9.87 -23.82 -0.70
C THR A 263 11.01 -24.51 -1.46
N TYR A 264 11.80 -23.72 -2.18
CA TYR A 264 13.21 -24.01 -2.43
C TYR A 264 13.79 -24.77 -1.21
N ASP A 265 14.16 -26.04 -1.38
CA ASP A 265 14.79 -26.76 -0.29
C ASP A 265 16.27 -26.37 -0.21
N SER A 266 16.57 -25.91 0.99
CA SER A 266 17.82 -25.51 1.57
C SER A 266 18.93 -26.54 1.44
N HIS A 267 19.98 -26.25 0.68
CA HIS A 267 21.36 -26.60 1.05
C HIS A 267 22.39 -25.64 0.44
N THR A 268 22.08 -24.35 0.50
CA THR A 268 23.09 -23.31 0.68
C THR A 268 22.38 -22.21 1.45
N PRO A 269 22.93 -21.73 2.57
CA PRO A 269 22.55 -20.41 3.02
C PRO A 269 23.13 -19.48 1.95
N LEU A 270 22.38 -19.24 0.87
CA LEU A 270 22.46 -17.94 0.26
C LEU A 270 22.01 -17.02 1.39
N GLN A 271 23.00 -16.51 2.12
CA GLN A 271 22.97 -15.14 2.59
C GLN A 271 22.23 -14.40 1.51
N THR A 272 21.00 -14.02 1.82
CA THR A 272 20.21 -13.10 1.03
C THR A 272 21.09 -11.89 0.90
N THR A 273 21.89 -11.84 -0.16
CA THR A 273 22.54 -10.64 -0.63
C THR A 273 21.38 -9.77 -1.06
N THR A 274 20.82 -9.06 -0.08
CA THR A 274 20.66 -7.62 -0.13
C THR A 274 21.36 -7.09 -1.38
N SER A 275 20.63 -6.65 -2.38
CA SER A 275 20.72 -5.21 -2.67
C SER A 275 19.56 -4.61 -3.45
N ASP A 276 18.59 -5.35 -4.00
CA ASP A 276 17.61 -4.71 -4.90
C ASP A 276 16.21 -5.29 -4.79
N SER A 277 15.40 -4.65 -3.94
CA SER A 277 13.95 -4.86 -3.93
C SER A 277 13.38 -4.41 -5.28
N LYS A 278 12.74 -5.33 -6.01
CA LYS A 278 12.09 -5.08 -7.30
C LYS A 278 11.15 -3.87 -7.29
N LEU A 279 10.51 -3.63 -6.15
CA LEU A 279 9.61 -2.49 -5.96
C LEU A 279 10.35 -1.16 -6.04
N VAL A 280 11.61 -1.10 -5.61
CA VAL A 280 12.43 0.11 -5.73
C VAL A 280 12.90 0.33 -7.17
N GLU A 281 13.29 -0.74 -7.89
CA GLU A 281 13.60 -0.63 -9.32
C GLU A 281 12.41 -0.10 -10.13
N VAL A 282 11.18 -0.53 -9.79
CA VAL A 282 9.94 -0.01 -10.39
C VAL A 282 9.77 1.49 -10.13
N LEU A 283 10.12 1.96 -8.93
CA LEU A 283 10.06 3.39 -8.59
C LEU A 283 11.07 4.22 -9.38
N GLU A 284 12.23 3.64 -9.70
CA GLU A 284 13.32 4.25 -10.47
C GLU A 284 13.08 4.27 -11.99
N MET A 285 12.08 3.53 -12.51
CA MET A 285 11.77 3.54 -13.94
C MET A 285 11.35 4.93 -14.42
N LYS A 286 11.80 5.33 -15.62
CA LYS A 286 11.45 6.62 -16.23
C LYS A 286 10.20 6.45 -17.10
N GLY A 287 9.23 7.34 -16.97
CA GLY A 287 8.01 7.33 -17.77
C GLY A 287 6.78 7.77 -16.97
N ASP A 288 6.06 8.78 -17.49
CA ASP A 288 4.90 9.35 -16.81
C ASP A 288 3.68 8.41 -16.82
N HIS A 289 3.65 7.43 -17.73
CA HIS A 289 2.63 6.38 -17.77
C HIS A 289 2.78 5.34 -16.64
N LEU A 290 3.91 5.31 -15.93
CA LEU A 290 4.18 4.32 -14.88
C LEU A 290 3.75 4.78 -13.48
N MET A 291 3.13 5.96 -13.38
CA MET A 291 2.89 6.63 -12.09
C MET A 291 1.93 5.86 -11.18
N GLU A 292 0.93 5.17 -11.75
CA GLU A 292 0.03 4.29 -11.00
C GLU A 292 0.76 3.05 -10.45
N ILE A 293 1.62 2.46 -11.28
CA ILE A 293 2.44 1.31 -10.90
C ILE A 293 3.42 1.71 -9.78
N LYS A 294 4.02 2.90 -9.87
CA LYS A 294 4.85 3.47 -8.79
C LYS A 294 4.05 3.68 -7.50
N ALA A 295 2.81 4.16 -7.60
CA ALA A 295 1.94 4.32 -6.44
C ALA A 295 1.61 2.97 -5.80
N ALA A 296 1.35 1.94 -6.61
CA ALA A 296 1.14 0.57 -6.14
C ALA A 296 2.40 -0.02 -5.48
N ALA A 297 3.59 0.23 -6.04
CA ALA A 297 4.86 -0.21 -5.47
C ALA A 297 5.11 0.42 -4.09
N LEU A 298 4.87 1.73 -3.92
CA LEU A 298 4.96 2.40 -2.61
C LEU A 298 3.94 1.88 -1.59
N LYS A 299 2.69 1.60 -2.01
CA LYS A 299 1.68 0.99 -1.14
C LYS A 299 2.10 -0.44 -0.72
N SER A 300 2.74 -1.17 -1.61
CA SER A 300 3.27 -2.51 -1.32
C SER A 300 4.43 -2.44 -0.32
N LEU A 301 5.41 -1.55 -0.53
CA LEU A 301 6.49 -1.29 0.43
C LEU A 301 5.96 -0.84 1.80
N THR A 302 4.92 0.00 1.80
CA THR A 302 4.22 0.40 3.03
C THR A 302 3.64 -0.80 3.76
N SER A 303 3.00 -1.72 3.04
CA SER A 303 2.43 -2.95 3.62
C SER A 303 3.54 -3.84 4.19
N ILE A 304 4.67 -3.91 3.50
CA ILE A 304 5.85 -4.67 3.94
C ILE A 304 6.38 -4.16 5.28
N ILE A 305 6.48 -2.83 5.47
CA ILE A 305 6.87 -2.22 6.75
C ILE A 305 5.94 -2.67 7.90
N HIS A 306 4.63 -2.78 7.66
CA HIS A 306 3.69 -3.24 8.70
C HIS A 306 3.83 -4.73 9.06
N LEU A 307 4.45 -5.53 8.19
CA LEU A 307 4.64 -6.96 8.37
C LEU A 307 5.93 -7.31 9.15
N ASP A 308 6.73 -6.32 9.54
CA ASP A 308 8.06 -6.37 10.18
C ASP A 308 8.12 -7.08 11.56
N ARG A 309 7.03 -7.73 12.01
CA ARG A 309 7.04 -8.63 13.18
C ARG A 309 7.45 -10.07 12.83
N ASN A 310 8.17 -10.28 11.73
CA ASN A 310 8.66 -11.59 11.33
C ASN A 310 10.18 -11.53 11.09
N PRO A 311 11.00 -12.33 11.81
CA PRO A 311 12.45 -12.34 11.65
C PRO A 311 12.94 -12.70 10.24
N ASN A 312 12.08 -13.27 9.38
CA ASN A 312 12.41 -13.73 8.01
C ASN A 312 11.92 -12.78 6.90
N PHE A 313 11.49 -11.56 7.23
CA PHE A 313 11.02 -10.56 6.26
C PHE A 313 12.10 -9.49 6.03
N PRO A 314 12.17 -8.80 4.88
CA PRO A 314 13.13 -7.71 4.70
C PRO A 314 13.01 -6.75 5.88
N LYS A 315 14.08 -6.73 6.68
CA LYS A 315 14.18 -5.87 7.84
C LYS A 315 13.94 -4.45 7.35
N LEU A 316 13.21 -3.64 8.10
CA LEU A 316 13.06 -2.20 7.86
C LEU A 316 14.35 -1.54 7.32
N ASN A 317 15.51 -1.93 7.86
CA ASN A 317 16.85 -1.50 7.41
C ASN A 317 17.13 -1.79 5.94
N THR A 318 16.77 -2.96 5.42
CA THR A 318 16.89 -3.26 3.99
C THR A 318 16.06 -2.31 3.13
N ILE A 319 14.85 -1.94 3.58
CA ILE A 319 14.04 -0.96 2.84
C ILE A 319 14.72 0.41 2.87
N ILE A 320 15.25 0.82 4.03
CA ILE A 320 16.01 2.07 4.19
C ILE A 320 17.21 2.09 3.24
N ASP A 321 17.99 1.02 3.20
CA ASP A 321 19.21 0.89 2.39
C ASP A 321 18.87 0.94 0.90
N VAL A 322 17.93 0.11 0.43
CA VAL A 322 17.59 0.02 -1.00
C VAL A 322 16.94 1.30 -1.50
N THR A 323 16.11 1.96 -0.68
CA THR A 323 15.51 3.26 -1.07
C THR A 323 16.47 4.44 -0.92
N GLY A 324 17.65 4.23 -0.31
CA GLY A 324 18.59 5.29 0.05
C GLY A 324 18.00 6.29 1.05
N ALA A 325 17.05 5.89 1.88
CA ALA A 325 16.30 6.80 2.75
C ALA A 325 17.17 7.56 3.75
N SER A 326 18.35 7.02 4.12
CA SER A 326 19.29 7.63 5.04
C SER A 326 20.23 8.67 4.40
N SER A 327 20.28 8.75 3.07
CA SER A 327 21.18 9.64 2.33
C SER A 327 20.44 10.80 1.69
N TYR A 328 20.97 12.02 1.80
CA TYR A 328 20.38 13.21 1.17
C TYR A 328 20.17 13.03 -0.35
N HIS A 329 21.14 12.41 -1.04
CA HIS A 329 21.09 12.09 -2.47
C HIS A 329 20.47 10.73 -2.78
N GLY A 330 19.95 10.04 -1.78
CA GLY A 330 19.25 8.78 -1.97
C GLY A 330 17.99 8.94 -2.82
N PHE A 331 17.57 7.84 -3.43
CA PHE A 331 16.44 7.83 -4.35
C PHE A 331 15.16 8.37 -3.70
N LEU A 332 14.79 7.88 -2.51
CA LEU A 332 13.56 8.29 -1.83
C LEU A 332 13.55 9.79 -1.50
N PRO A 333 14.58 10.37 -0.85
CA PRO A 333 14.62 11.81 -0.59
C PRO A 333 14.57 12.68 -1.86
N VAL A 334 15.23 12.25 -2.94
CA VAL A 334 15.15 12.93 -4.24
C VAL A 334 13.73 12.89 -4.81
N LEU A 335 13.07 11.73 -4.76
CA LEU A 335 11.68 11.57 -5.22
C LEU A 335 10.72 12.45 -4.42
N VAL A 336 10.87 12.53 -3.11
CA VAL A 336 10.05 13.39 -2.23
C VAL A 336 10.24 14.86 -2.57
N ARG A 337 11.49 15.32 -2.72
CA ARG A 337 11.74 16.72 -3.09
C ARG A 337 11.19 17.06 -4.48
N SER A 338 11.30 16.15 -5.44
CA SER A 338 10.72 16.34 -6.79
C SER A 338 9.19 16.40 -6.75
N CYS A 339 8.55 15.52 -5.96
CA CYS A 339 7.11 15.54 -5.70
C CYS A 339 6.68 16.88 -5.09
N ILE A 340 7.34 17.32 -4.01
CA ILE A 340 7.01 18.57 -3.33
C ILE A 340 7.22 19.76 -4.25
N ALA A 341 8.34 19.84 -4.98
CA ALA A 341 8.61 20.91 -5.92
C ALA A 341 7.54 21.00 -7.01
N SER A 342 7.03 19.86 -7.47
CA SER A 342 5.96 19.81 -8.48
C SER A 342 4.60 20.19 -7.89
N LEU A 343 4.30 19.80 -6.65
CA LEU A 343 3.06 20.16 -5.94
C LEU A 343 3.01 21.65 -5.60
N THR A 344 4.13 22.23 -5.18
CA THR A 344 4.22 23.63 -4.75
C THR A 344 4.61 24.58 -5.88
N ALA A 345 4.73 24.10 -7.12
CA ALA A 345 5.03 24.95 -8.26
C ALA A 345 3.89 25.96 -8.48
N PRO A 346 4.18 27.26 -8.70
CA PRO A 346 3.14 28.23 -8.99
C PRO A 346 2.46 27.88 -10.31
N HIS A 347 1.16 27.58 -10.27
CA HIS A 347 0.34 27.49 -11.47
C HIS A 347 0.39 28.86 -12.18
N LYS A 348 1.01 28.92 -13.35
CA LYS A 348 0.90 30.10 -14.21
C LYS A 348 -0.51 30.11 -14.79
N GLU A 349 -1.43 30.77 -14.10
CA GLU A 349 -2.61 31.32 -14.74
C GLU A 349 -2.18 32.52 -15.58
N GLY A 350 -2.31 32.44 -16.90
CA GLY A 350 -2.00 33.55 -17.80
C GLY A 350 -2.27 33.21 -19.26
N GLY A 351 -3.35 33.78 -19.79
CA GLY A 351 -3.87 33.52 -21.13
C GLY A 351 -3.01 33.99 -22.30
N GLY A 352 -3.40 33.50 -23.48
CA GLY A 352 -2.86 33.89 -24.77
C GLY A 352 -3.17 32.83 -25.81
N THR A 353 -4.17 33.08 -26.64
CA THR A 353 -4.51 32.32 -27.85
C THR A 353 -3.27 32.02 -28.69
N THR A 354 -2.86 30.76 -28.76
CA THR A 354 -2.55 30.02 -29.99
C THR A 354 -2.16 28.58 -29.64
N SER A 355 -2.61 27.67 -30.48
CA SER A 355 -2.58 26.22 -30.34
C SER A 355 -1.18 25.66 -30.06
N SER A 356 -0.97 25.16 -28.84
CA SER A 356 0.09 24.22 -28.50
C SER A 356 -0.31 23.51 -27.19
N VAL A 357 -1.01 22.39 -27.32
CA VAL A 357 -1.35 21.49 -26.23
C VAL A 357 -0.07 20.82 -25.73
N THR A 358 0.65 21.51 -24.85
CA THR A 358 1.62 20.90 -23.95
C THR A 358 1.01 20.93 -22.56
N THR A 359 0.30 19.86 -22.20
CA THR A 359 -0.13 19.57 -20.83
C THR A 359 1.08 19.63 -19.90
N THR A 360 1.21 20.72 -19.14
CA THR A 360 2.04 20.78 -17.93
C THR A 360 1.45 19.75 -16.96
N GLN A 361 1.93 18.51 -17.01
CA GLN A 361 1.43 17.45 -16.14
C GLN A 361 1.85 17.73 -14.70
N SER A 362 0.86 18.02 -13.85
CA SER A 362 0.99 18.04 -12.40
C SER A 362 1.44 16.66 -11.89
N PHE A 363 2.24 16.62 -10.83
CA PHE A 363 2.66 15.35 -10.22
C PHE A 363 1.42 14.51 -9.82
N PRO A 364 1.32 13.21 -10.21
CA PRO A 364 0.10 12.44 -10.01
C PRO A 364 -0.30 12.31 -8.53
N GLN A 365 -1.52 12.75 -8.22
CA GLN A 365 -2.08 12.75 -6.87
C GLN A 365 -2.07 11.37 -6.17
N PRO A 366 -2.35 10.23 -6.86
CA PRO A 366 -2.26 8.91 -6.24
C PRO A 366 -0.84 8.55 -5.81
N LEU A 367 0.16 8.95 -6.59
CA LEU A 367 1.58 8.72 -6.29
C LEU A 367 2.03 9.57 -5.11
N ALA A 368 1.69 10.87 -5.10
CA ALA A 368 1.98 11.75 -3.98
C ALA A 368 1.36 11.21 -2.68
N THR A 369 0.10 10.77 -2.74
CA THR A 369 -0.61 10.21 -1.58
C THR A 369 0.07 8.95 -1.07
N ALA A 370 0.48 8.05 -1.95
CA ALA A 370 1.23 6.84 -1.59
C ALA A 370 2.58 7.18 -0.96
N LEU A 371 3.28 8.18 -1.50
CA LEU A 371 4.60 8.62 -1.02
C LEU A 371 4.54 9.21 0.38
N PHE A 372 3.63 10.17 0.64
CA PHE A 372 3.45 10.72 1.99
C PHE A 372 2.97 9.66 2.99
N SER A 373 2.15 8.69 2.54
CA SER A 373 1.75 7.57 3.39
C SER A 373 2.93 6.67 3.74
N PHE A 374 3.80 6.38 2.77
CA PHE A 374 5.02 5.60 2.97
C PHE A 374 5.95 6.30 3.95
N LEU A 375 6.19 7.61 3.81
CA LEU A 375 6.99 8.40 4.76
C LEU A 375 6.45 8.34 6.18
N TYR A 376 5.14 8.48 6.36
CA TYR A 376 4.51 8.38 7.69
C TYR A 376 4.74 7.02 8.33
N HIS A 377 4.57 5.94 7.56
CA HIS A 377 4.77 4.59 8.09
C HIS A 377 6.25 4.28 8.33
N LEU A 378 7.15 4.77 7.48
CA LEU A 378 8.59 4.65 7.71
C LEU A 378 9.00 5.39 9.00
N ALA A 379 8.54 6.64 9.18
CA ALA A 379 8.80 7.46 10.37
C ALA A 379 8.18 6.92 11.66
N SER A 380 7.19 6.01 11.56
CA SER A 380 6.54 5.42 12.74
C SER A 380 7.43 4.42 13.48
N TYR A 381 8.55 4.03 12.87
CA TYR A 381 9.57 3.16 13.44
C TYR A 381 10.86 3.95 13.66
N GLU A 382 11.57 3.66 14.74
CA GLU A 382 12.77 4.40 15.17
C GLU A 382 13.83 4.49 14.06
N ALA A 383 14.29 3.35 13.52
CA ALA A 383 15.29 3.33 12.44
C ALA A 383 14.84 4.08 11.17
N GLY A 384 13.55 4.03 10.85
CA GLY A 384 12.99 4.76 9.71
C GLY A 384 12.92 6.28 9.97
N GLY A 385 12.60 6.68 11.19
CA GLY A 385 12.64 8.07 11.62
C GLY A 385 14.06 8.64 11.60
N GLU A 386 15.06 7.90 12.12
CA GLU A 386 16.47 8.28 12.09
C GLU A 386 16.99 8.46 10.65
N ALA A 387 16.61 7.56 9.73
CA ALA A 387 16.95 7.69 8.32
C ALA A 387 16.37 8.97 7.70
N LEU A 388 15.12 9.30 8.00
CA LEU A 388 14.48 10.52 7.49
C LEU A 388 15.08 11.81 8.07
N VAL A 389 15.52 11.78 9.33
CA VAL A 389 16.30 12.89 9.91
C VAL A 389 17.65 13.03 9.20
N SER A 390 18.36 11.91 9.01
CA SER A 390 19.70 11.86 8.39
C SER A 390 19.73 12.40 6.95
N CYS A 391 18.66 12.21 6.18
CA CYS A 391 18.55 12.73 4.82
C CYS A 391 18.01 14.17 4.73
N GLY A 392 17.78 14.86 5.85
CA GLY A 392 17.30 16.23 5.88
C GLY A 392 15.84 16.40 5.44
N MET A 393 15.00 15.40 5.74
CA MET A 393 13.60 15.41 5.29
C MET A 393 12.77 16.56 5.90
N MET A 394 13.16 17.05 7.09
CA MET A 394 12.48 18.14 7.82
C MET A 394 12.29 19.39 6.95
N GLU A 395 13.35 19.89 6.32
CA GLU A 395 13.31 21.08 5.48
C GLU A 395 12.32 20.90 4.32
N SER A 396 12.32 19.73 3.71
CA SER A 396 11.46 19.42 2.55
C SER A 396 9.99 19.39 2.96
N LEU A 397 9.66 18.77 4.10
CA LEU A 397 8.29 18.70 4.61
C LEU A 397 7.78 20.07 5.08
N LEU A 398 8.63 20.93 5.63
CA LEU A 398 8.26 22.30 6.01
C LEU A 398 7.82 23.15 4.80
N LYS A 399 8.39 22.91 3.60
CA LYS A 399 7.91 23.56 2.36
C LYS A 399 6.45 23.21 2.04
N VAL A 400 5.98 22.02 2.41
CA VAL A 400 4.56 21.62 2.27
C VAL A 400 3.68 22.37 3.26
N ILE A 401 4.17 22.63 4.48
CA ILE A 401 3.45 23.43 5.48
C ILE A 401 3.29 24.88 5.01
N GLN A 402 4.36 25.43 4.43
CA GLN A 402 4.43 26.80 3.91
C GLN A 402 3.65 27.01 2.60
N TRP A 403 3.15 25.95 1.96
CA TRP A 403 2.43 26.04 0.70
C TRP A 403 1.07 26.75 0.86
N PRO A 404 0.85 27.96 0.32
CA PRO A 404 -0.32 28.79 0.67
C PRO A 404 -1.67 28.31 0.10
N SER A 405 -1.72 27.14 -0.54
CA SER A 405 -2.96 26.66 -1.15
C SER A 405 -4.01 26.25 -0.11
N THR A 406 -5.25 26.67 -0.39
CA THR A 406 -6.48 26.45 0.39
C THR A 406 -7.38 25.39 -0.23
N GLU A 407 -6.97 24.75 -1.33
CA GLU A 407 -7.71 23.64 -1.95
C GLU A 407 -7.73 22.41 -1.03
N LEU A 408 -8.86 21.71 -1.01
CA LEU A 408 -9.09 20.59 -0.08
C LEU A 408 -8.10 19.45 -0.26
N ASP A 409 -7.72 19.15 -1.50
CA ASP A 409 -6.76 18.11 -1.82
C ASP A 409 -5.36 18.46 -1.31
N HIS A 410 -4.97 19.73 -1.42
CA HIS A 410 -3.70 20.26 -0.94
C HIS A 410 -3.61 20.23 0.59
N ILE A 411 -4.72 20.56 1.27
CA ILE A 411 -4.84 20.45 2.73
C ILE A 411 -4.60 19.01 3.21
N THR A 412 -5.00 17.99 2.44
CA THR A 412 -4.72 16.60 2.82
C THR A 412 -3.22 16.28 2.82
N PHE A 413 -2.44 16.85 1.88
CA PHE A 413 -0.99 16.69 1.86
C PHE A 413 -0.32 17.42 3.02
N VAL A 414 -0.77 18.63 3.34
CA VAL A 414 -0.29 19.38 4.51
C VAL A 414 -0.54 18.59 5.79
N THR A 415 -1.75 18.03 5.95
CA THR A 415 -2.09 17.20 7.11
C THR A 415 -1.16 15.99 7.23
N ARG A 416 -0.85 15.33 6.11
CA ARG A 416 0.10 14.19 6.10
C ARG A 416 1.52 14.64 6.46
N ALA A 417 2.00 15.77 5.92
CA ALA A 417 3.31 16.31 6.24
C ALA A 417 3.44 16.65 7.72
N VAL A 418 2.43 17.28 8.34
CA VAL A 418 2.39 17.56 9.79
C VAL A 418 2.57 16.27 10.60
N ARG A 419 1.91 15.18 10.21
CA ARG A 419 2.03 13.90 10.91
C ARG A 419 3.41 13.26 10.78
N VAL A 420 4.09 13.44 9.65
CA VAL A 420 5.48 12.96 9.48
C VAL A 420 6.42 13.82 10.32
N ILE A 421 6.28 15.15 10.26
CA ILE A 421 7.04 16.10 11.09
C ILE A 421 6.88 15.76 12.57
N ASP A 422 5.65 15.56 13.04
CA ASP A 422 5.36 15.18 14.43
C ASP A 422 6.14 13.94 14.89
N LEU A 423 6.32 12.95 14.01
CA LEU A 423 7.09 11.74 14.34
C LEU A 423 8.59 12.02 14.40
N ILE A 424 9.16 12.68 13.38
CA ILE A 424 10.61 12.92 13.28
C ILE A 424 11.10 14.00 14.25
N THR A 425 10.25 14.97 14.63
CA THR A 425 10.57 15.98 15.65
C THR A 425 10.80 15.37 17.04
N ASN A 426 10.22 14.20 17.34
CA ASN A 426 10.54 13.48 18.58
C ASN A 426 11.99 12.97 18.60
N LEU A 427 12.62 12.80 17.44
CA LEU A 427 14.00 12.35 17.29
C LEU A 427 14.95 13.55 17.16
N ASP A 428 14.57 14.58 16.40
CA ASP A 428 15.39 15.76 16.16
C ASP A 428 14.57 17.07 16.18
N MET A 429 14.37 17.58 17.40
CA MET A 429 13.76 18.89 17.62
C MET A 429 14.66 20.05 17.15
N GLN A 430 15.98 19.86 17.15
CA GLN A 430 16.92 20.93 16.81
C GLN A 430 16.84 21.30 15.33
N SER A 431 16.70 20.31 14.44
CA SER A 431 16.45 20.56 13.02
C SER A 431 15.15 21.33 12.79
N PHE A 432 14.07 20.96 13.49
CA PHE A 432 12.79 21.68 13.40
C PHE A 432 12.94 23.16 13.78
N GLN A 433 13.66 23.47 14.87
CA GLN A 433 13.91 24.84 15.31
C GLN A 433 14.79 25.60 14.32
N THR A 434 15.85 24.97 13.83
CA THR A 434 16.80 25.58 12.87
C THR A 434 16.10 26.01 11.58
N HIS A 435 15.11 25.24 11.13
CA HIS A 435 14.31 25.56 9.94
C HIS A 435 13.09 26.46 10.20
N SER A 436 13.03 27.14 11.36
CA SER A 436 11.89 28.01 11.73
C SER A 436 10.54 27.28 11.65
N GLY A 437 10.52 26.02 12.09
CA GLY A 437 9.35 25.15 11.98
C GLY A 437 8.14 25.68 12.75
N LEU A 438 8.35 26.22 13.96
CA LEU A 438 7.27 26.80 14.77
C LEU A 438 6.59 27.97 14.06
N SER A 439 7.36 28.89 13.50
CA SER A 439 6.85 30.03 12.73
C SER A 439 6.05 29.55 11.51
N SER A 440 6.52 28.51 10.81
CA SER A 440 5.81 27.92 9.66
C SER A 440 4.46 27.34 10.07
N PHE A 441 4.38 26.66 11.22
CA PHE A 441 3.14 26.13 11.77
C PHE A 441 2.18 27.23 12.21
N ILE A 442 2.66 28.29 12.86
CA ILE A 442 1.82 29.42 13.28
C ILE A 442 1.23 30.12 12.06
N VAL A 443 2.04 30.47 11.07
CA VAL A 443 1.58 31.12 9.82
C VAL A 443 0.56 30.25 9.10
N ARG A 444 0.79 28.94 9.02
CA ARG A 444 -0.18 28.03 8.41
C ARG A 444 -1.48 27.93 9.21
N LEU A 445 -1.41 27.91 10.54
CA LEU A 445 -2.59 27.87 11.40
C LEU A 445 -3.43 29.14 11.23
N GLU A 446 -2.78 30.32 11.20
CA GLU A 446 -3.42 31.60 10.92
C GLU A 446 -4.16 31.59 9.57
N LEU A 447 -3.49 31.11 8.50
CA LEU A 447 -4.10 31.00 7.18
C LEU A 447 -5.36 30.10 7.16
N GLU A 448 -5.31 28.94 7.83
CA GLU A 448 -6.46 28.04 7.91
C GLU A 448 -7.61 28.62 8.72
N VAL A 449 -7.30 29.32 9.83
CA VAL A 449 -8.29 29.97 10.68
C VAL A 449 -8.96 31.13 9.94
N GLU A 450 -8.20 31.97 9.25
CA GLU A 450 -8.75 33.10 8.51
C GLU A 450 -9.72 32.64 7.42
N HIS A 451 -9.36 31.60 6.66
CA HIS A 451 -10.25 31.06 5.65
C HIS A 451 -11.53 30.42 6.26
N CYS A 452 -11.44 29.81 7.44
CA CYS A 452 -12.64 29.33 8.14
C CYS A 452 -13.54 30.49 8.57
N ARG A 453 -12.96 31.64 8.97
CA ARG A 453 -13.70 32.85 9.34
C ARG A 453 -14.42 33.48 8.15
N GLU A 454 -13.86 33.42 6.95
CA GLU A 454 -14.54 33.87 5.72
C GLU A 454 -15.81 33.06 5.44
N GLN A 455 -15.74 31.74 5.59
CA GLN A 455 -16.87 30.84 5.30
C GLN A 455 -17.94 30.86 6.39
N GLN A 456 -17.56 31.10 7.65
CA GLN A 456 -18.46 31.16 8.81
C GLN A 456 -18.10 32.39 9.67
N PRO A 457 -18.46 33.59 9.22
CA PRO A 457 -18.11 34.83 9.92
C PRO A 457 -18.87 34.93 11.25
N PHE A 458 -18.19 35.46 12.28
CA PHE A 458 -18.75 35.75 13.61
C PHE A 458 -19.16 34.54 14.47
N GLU A 459 -18.88 33.31 14.04
CA GLU A 459 -19.09 32.10 14.87
C GLU A 459 -18.07 31.97 16.00
N ILE A 460 -16.83 32.48 15.83
CA ILE A 460 -15.83 32.55 16.90
C ILE A 460 -15.74 34.00 17.36
N ILE A 461 -16.49 34.35 18.41
CA ILE A 461 -16.30 35.59 19.14
C ILE A 461 -15.05 35.41 20.01
N VAL A 462 -13.91 35.87 19.49
CA VAL A 462 -12.71 36.06 20.31
C VAL A 462 -13.07 37.18 21.27
N GLY A 463 -13.32 36.83 22.53
CA GLY A 463 -13.61 37.82 23.57
C GLY A 463 -12.55 38.92 23.51
N ASN A 464 -12.99 40.17 23.37
CA ASN A 464 -12.12 41.34 23.31
C ASN A 464 -11.20 41.36 24.54
N ALA A 465 -10.02 40.77 24.43
CA ALA A 465 -8.89 41.11 25.27
C ALA A 465 -8.43 42.51 24.82
N ARG A 466 -9.14 43.53 25.31
CA ARG A 466 -8.66 44.88 25.57
C ARG A 466 -7.75 45.48 24.49
N ARG A 467 -8.33 45.89 23.36
CA ARG A 467 -7.76 47.00 22.56
C ARG A 467 -8.39 48.30 23.07
N GLU A 468 -7.87 48.84 24.17
CA GLU A 468 -8.02 50.28 24.36
C GLU A 468 -6.93 50.96 23.51
N PRO A 469 -7.29 51.90 22.62
CA PRO A 469 -6.31 52.72 21.94
C PRO A 469 -5.64 53.60 22.99
N LEU A 470 -4.31 53.54 23.08
CA LEU A 470 -3.53 54.51 23.85
C LEU A 470 -3.68 55.88 23.18
N THR A 471 -4.74 56.62 23.51
CA THR A 471 -4.78 58.06 23.35
C THR A 471 -3.98 58.66 24.50
N VAL A 472 -2.75 59.07 24.19
CA VAL A 472 -1.97 59.95 25.04
C VAL A 472 -2.59 61.34 24.91
N ASP A 473 -3.45 61.71 25.86
CA ASP A 473 -3.78 63.11 26.10
C ASP A 473 -3.78 63.37 27.61
N GLU A 474 -3.03 64.40 27.98
CA GLU A 474 -2.74 64.85 29.34
C GLU A 474 -3.97 65.50 29.98
N ASP A 475 -4.44 64.99 31.13
CA ASP A 475 -5.16 65.80 32.14
C ASP A 475 -5.00 65.20 33.56
N PRO A 476 -4.38 65.90 34.54
CA PRO A 476 -4.15 65.37 35.89
C PRO A 476 -5.38 65.34 36.83
N SER A 477 -6.61 65.52 36.34
CA SER A 477 -7.74 65.89 37.21
C SER A 477 -8.99 64.99 37.17
N HIS A 478 -8.84 63.67 36.94
CA HIS A 478 -9.93 62.69 37.12
C HIS A 478 -9.60 61.56 38.10
N PRO A 479 -10.53 61.19 39.02
CA PRO A 479 -10.33 60.05 39.91
C PRO A 479 -10.36 58.73 39.13
N LEU A 480 -9.44 57.84 39.46
CA LEU A 480 -9.32 56.47 38.92
C LEU A 480 -10.71 55.78 38.84
N PRO A 481 -11.06 55.13 37.71
CA PRO A 481 -12.26 54.31 37.67
C PRO A 481 -12.13 53.16 38.69
N PRO A 482 -13.24 52.75 39.33
CA PRO A 482 -13.21 51.66 40.30
C PRO A 482 -12.72 50.37 39.63
N PRO A 483 -12.04 49.48 40.38
CA PRO A 483 -11.63 48.19 39.84
C PRO A 483 -12.87 47.44 39.33
N PRO A 484 -12.76 46.69 38.21
CA PRO A 484 -13.88 45.93 37.68
C PRO A 484 -14.40 44.99 38.77
N SER A 485 -15.71 45.00 38.96
CA SER A 485 -16.38 44.15 39.95
C SER A 485 -16.10 42.69 39.61
N ALA A 486 -15.85 41.87 40.64
CA ALA A 486 -15.49 40.45 40.54
C ALA A 486 -16.49 39.58 39.72
N ASN A 487 -17.64 40.12 39.32
CA ASN A 487 -18.62 39.46 38.48
C ASN A 487 -18.29 39.43 36.97
N GLU A 488 -17.35 40.23 36.46
CA GLU A 488 -17.01 40.20 35.02
C GLU A 488 -16.01 39.09 34.65
N LEU A 489 -15.35 38.48 35.65
CA LEU A 489 -14.39 37.37 35.47
C LEU A 489 -15.05 35.99 35.33
N MET A 490 -16.39 35.92 35.31
CA MET A 490 -17.13 34.67 35.51
C MET A 490 -17.99 34.20 34.33
N ASN A 491 -17.86 34.80 33.14
CA ASN A 491 -18.46 34.19 31.95
C ASN A 491 -17.58 33.02 31.49
N PRO A 492 -18.05 31.75 31.56
CA PRO A 492 -17.32 30.65 30.95
C PRO A 492 -17.15 30.97 29.46
N PRO A 493 -15.99 30.61 28.86
CA PRO A 493 -15.79 30.85 27.44
C PRO A 493 -16.96 30.23 26.66
N PRO A 494 -17.51 30.95 25.67
CA PRO A 494 -18.60 30.42 24.86
C PRO A 494 -18.25 29.03 24.31
N ASP A 495 -19.14 28.07 24.56
CA ASP A 495 -18.98 26.68 24.15
C ASP A 495 -19.33 26.54 22.67
N TYR A 496 -18.30 26.61 21.83
CA TYR A 496 -18.37 26.44 20.38
C TYR A 496 -18.31 24.97 19.94
N SER A 497 -18.61 24.02 20.83
CA SER A 497 -18.60 22.61 20.44
C SER A 497 -19.63 22.35 19.34
N ALA A 498 -19.22 21.54 18.35
CA ALA A 498 -20.09 21.09 17.27
C ALA A 498 -21.38 20.41 17.79
N ALA A 499 -21.33 19.82 19.00
CA ALA A 499 -22.47 19.22 19.66
C ALA A 499 -23.57 20.25 20.02
N LYS A 500 -23.21 21.51 20.19
CA LYS A 500 -24.10 22.59 20.62
C LYS A 500 -24.49 23.54 19.48
N THR A 501 -23.58 23.83 18.57
CA THR A 501 -23.82 24.73 17.42
C THR A 501 -24.30 23.99 16.18
N GLY A 502 -24.02 22.69 16.06
CA GLY A 502 -24.27 21.91 14.84
C GLY A 502 -23.33 22.26 13.68
N LEU A 503 -22.40 23.20 13.89
CA LEU A 503 -21.48 23.71 12.87
C LEU A 503 -20.13 23.01 12.98
N THR A 504 -19.60 22.57 11.83
CA THR A 504 -18.28 21.94 11.76
C THR A 504 -17.49 22.48 10.58
N CYS A 505 -16.19 22.64 10.77
CA CYS A 505 -15.27 22.92 9.67
C CYS A 505 -15.25 21.74 8.68
N LEU A 506 -14.94 22.01 7.41
CA LEU A 506 -14.77 20.96 6.40
C LEU A 506 -13.84 19.86 6.93
N PRO A 507 -14.16 18.56 6.75
CA PRO A 507 -13.45 17.47 7.41
C PRO A 507 -11.92 17.48 7.21
N GLN A 508 -11.46 17.85 6.01
CA GLN A 508 -10.04 17.96 5.67
C GLN A 508 -9.34 19.04 6.50
N ARG A 509 -9.95 20.22 6.62
CA ARG A 509 -9.42 21.33 7.42
C ARG A 509 -9.48 21.03 8.91
N ALA A 510 -10.57 20.44 9.39
CA ALA A 510 -10.68 19.99 10.76
C ALA A 510 -9.56 18.99 11.12
N ALA A 511 -9.24 18.07 10.20
CA ALA A 511 -8.13 17.12 10.38
C ALA A 511 -6.75 17.82 10.42
N LEU A 512 -6.52 18.83 9.57
CA LEU A 512 -5.30 19.63 9.57
C LEU A 512 -5.14 20.40 10.89
N LEU A 513 -6.14 21.20 11.27
CA LEU A 513 -6.16 21.98 12.50
C LEU A 513 -5.91 21.09 13.73
N LYS A 514 -6.60 19.95 13.80
CA LYS A 514 -6.38 18.97 14.88
C LYS A 514 -4.95 18.43 14.90
N SER A 515 -4.38 18.14 13.73
CA SER A 515 -3.00 17.63 13.64
C SER A 515 -1.98 18.68 14.09
N MET A 516 -2.15 19.94 13.66
CA MET A 516 -1.26 21.06 14.03
C MET A 516 -1.36 21.39 15.52
N LEU A 517 -2.57 21.47 16.07
CA LEU A 517 -2.78 21.74 17.50
C LEU A 517 -2.26 20.61 18.38
N ASN A 518 -2.42 19.34 17.97
CA ASN A 518 -1.84 18.20 18.70
C ASN A 518 -0.32 18.24 18.71
N PHE A 519 0.31 18.68 17.61
CA PHE A 519 1.74 18.87 17.54
C PHE A 519 2.19 20.00 18.47
N LEU A 520 1.58 21.19 18.36
CA LEU A 520 1.93 22.37 19.17
C LEU A 520 1.66 22.22 20.67
N LYS A 521 0.80 21.27 21.05
CA LYS A 521 0.51 20.96 22.45
C LYS A 521 1.65 20.21 23.14
N LYS A 522 2.42 19.43 22.39
CA LYS A 522 3.61 18.72 22.90
C LYS A 522 4.73 19.73 23.10
#